data_AF-A0A8T4AI38-F1
#
_entry.id   AF-A0A8T4AI38-F1
#
_cell.length_a   1.000
_cell.length_b   1.000
_cell.length_c   1.000
_cell.angle_alpha   90.00
_cell.angle_beta   90.00
_cell.angle_gamma   90.00
#
_symmetry.space_group_name_H-M   'P 1'
#
loop_
_entity.id
_entity.type
_entity.pdbx_description
1 polymer ?
#
loop_
_entity_poly.entity_id
_entity_poly.type
_entity_poly.pdbx_seq_one_letter_code
_entity_poly.pdbx_strand_id
1 'polypeptide(L)'
;MGAVAVMLPFLAWAEDSMTVDAQFDKTGDQIVDQSDWRKMSDAEHLAYAKASLEALGMDPYSKVSDQQTRMQQYLEGLNSVYK
;
A
#
# COMPACT_ATOMS: atom_id res chain seq x y z
N MET A 1 -16.09 -51.51 10.77
CA MET A 1 -16.67 -50.19 10.42
C MET A 1 -15.58 -49.17 10.64
N GLY A 2 -14.80 -48.86 9.60
CA GLY A 2 -13.67 -47.93 9.69
C GLY A 2 -14.17 -46.51 9.41
N ALA A 3 -13.95 -45.59 10.36
CA ALA A 3 -14.27 -44.19 10.16
C ALA A 3 -13.28 -43.59 9.16
N VAL A 4 -13.76 -43.21 7.98
CA VAL A 4 -13.00 -42.43 7.01
C VAL A 4 -13.08 -40.98 7.46
N ALA A 5 -12.00 -40.46 8.04
CA ALA A 5 -11.88 -39.04 8.32
C ALA A 5 -11.78 -38.29 6.99
N VAL A 6 -12.86 -37.63 6.58
CA VAL A 6 -12.86 -36.72 5.44
C VAL A 6 -12.10 -35.47 5.88
N MET A 7 -10.82 -35.43 5.53
CA MET A 7 -9.98 -34.26 5.70
C MET A 7 -10.48 -33.20 4.69
N LEU A 8 -11.33 -32.30 5.17
CA LEU A 8 -11.80 -31.16 4.40
C LEU A 8 -10.59 -30.32 4.00
N PRO A 9 -10.40 -29.98 2.71
CA PRO A 9 -9.38 -29.03 2.34
C PRO A 9 -9.76 -27.70 2.99
N PHE A 10 -8.88 -27.20 3.86
CA PHE A 10 -8.86 -25.79 4.21
C PHE A 10 -8.71 -25.03 2.89
N LEU A 11 -9.82 -24.53 2.35
CA LEU A 11 -9.76 -23.40 1.42
C LEU A 11 -9.14 -22.27 2.24
N ALA A 12 -7.83 -22.10 2.09
CA ALA A 12 -7.21 -20.83 2.41
C ALA A 12 -7.85 -19.84 1.44
N TRP A 13 -8.87 -19.11 1.92
CA TRP A 13 -9.21 -17.83 1.33
C TRP A 13 -7.99 -16.95 1.58
N ALA A 14 -7.01 -17.03 0.67
CA ALA A 14 -6.17 -15.88 0.39
C ALA A 14 -7.17 -14.83 -0.09
N GLU A 15 -7.69 -14.03 0.85
CA GLU A 15 -8.24 -12.75 0.48
C GLU A 15 -7.13 -12.09 -0.33
N ASP A 16 -7.40 -11.89 -1.61
CA ASP A 16 -6.51 -11.22 -2.56
C ASP A 16 -6.48 -9.75 -2.12
N SER A 17 -5.89 -9.49 -0.95
CA SER A 17 -5.64 -8.16 -0.44
C SER A 17 -4.49 -7.63 -1.27
N MET A 18 -4.81 -7.15 -2.47
CA MET A 18 -3.84 -6.43 -3.30
C MET A 18 -3.20 -5.37 -2.40
N THR A 19 -1.90 -5.51 -2.17
CA THR A 19 -1.14 -4.55 -1.39
C THR A 19 -1.28 -3.17 -2.03
N VAL A 20 -1.11 -2.10 -1.25
CA VAL A 20 -1.07 -0.76 -1.82
C VAL A 20 0.00 -0.72 -2.92
N ASP A 21 1.16 -1.30 -2.69
CA ASP A 21 2.25 -1.34 -3.68
C ASP A 21 1.81 -1.96 -5.01
N ALA A 22 1.12 -3.11 -4.98
CA ALA A 22 0.66 -3.78 -6.21
C ALA A 22 -0.33 -2.94 -7.04
N GLN A 23 -1.07 -2.00 -6.41
CA GLN A 23 -1.99 -1.10 -7.11
C GLN A 23 -1.28 0.03 -7.84
N PHE A 24 -0.07 0.39 -7.38
CA PHE A 24 0.70 1.53 -7.88
C PHE A 24 1.95 1.11 -8.67
N ASP A 25 2.35 -0.16 -8.63
CA ASP A 25 3.43 -0.76 -9.41
C ASP A 25 3.31 -0.42 -10.92
N LYS A 26 4.41 0.11 -11.50
CA LYS A 26 4.56 0.50 -12.90
C LYS A 26 5.60 -0.34 -13.64
N THR A 27 6.23 -1.31 -12.98
CA THR A 27 7.29 -2.17 -13.52
C THR A 27 6.91 -3.65 -13.53
N GLY A 28 5.90 -4.05 -12.74
CA GLY A 28 5.36 -5.39 -12.68
C GLY A 28 6.05 -6.31 -11.67
N ASP A 29 6.81 -5.75 -10.72
CA ASP A 29 7.53 -6.48 -9.68
C ASP A 29 6.80 -6.52 -8.32
N GLN A 30 5.57 -6.00 -8.28
CA GLN A 30 4.64 -5.96 -7.15
C GLN A 30 5.07 -5.07 -5.97
N ILE A 31 6.11 -4.26 -6.14
CA ILE A 31 6.54 -3.25 -5.17
C ILE A 31 6.51 -1.86 -5.80
N VAL A 32 6.61 -0.82 -4.97
CA VAL A 32 6.83 0.55 -5.45
C VAL A 32 8.26 0.95 -5.10
N ASP A 33 9.10 1.02 -6.13
CA ASP A 33 10.48 1.45 -6.02
C ASP A 33 10.72 2.80 -6.73
N GLN A 34 11.99 3.20 -6.84
CA GLN A 34 12.38 4.45 -7.50
C GLN A 34 11.99 4.50 -8.99
N SER A 35 11.98 3.36 -9.67
CA SER A 35 11.61 3.21 -11.08
C SER A 35 10.11 3.39 -11.28
N ASP A 36 9.29 2.86 -10.37
CA ASP A 36 7.84 3.12 -10.36
C ASP A 36 7.54 4.56 -10.03
N TRP A 37 8.18 5.09 -8.98
CA TRP A 37 8.00 6.47 -8.53
C TRP A 37 8.25 7.49 -9.66
N ARG A 38 9.29 7.27 -10.47
CA ARG A 38 9.60 8.15 -11.62
C ARG A 38 8.59 8.09 -12.75
N LYS A 39 7.79 7.02 -12.84
CA LYS A 39 6.74 6.84 -13.84
C LYS A 39 5.37 7.35 -13.36
N MET A 40 5.21 7.59 -12.07
CA MET A 40 3.99 8.15 -11.49
C MET A 40 3.89 9.66 -11.71
N SER A 41 2.67 10.13 -11.93
CA SER A 41 2.31 11.54 -11.86
C SER A 41 2.24 12.04 -10.41
N ASP A 42 2.27 13.36 -10.21
CA ASP A 42 2.10 13.96 -8.87
C ASP A 42 0.78 13.54 -8.19
N ALA A 43 -0.29 13.36 -8.99
CA ALA A 43 -1.58 12.88 -8.49
C ALA A 43 -1.50 11.42 -8.00
N GLU A 44 -0.71 10.58 -8.68
CA GLU A 44 -0.47 9.20 -8.27
C GLU A 44 0.44 9.12 -7.04
N HIS A 45 1.44 10.00 -6.91
CA HIS A 45 2.22 10.09 -5.66
C HIS A 45 1.33 10.44 -4.46
N LEU A 46 0.41 11.40 -4.64
CA LEU A 46 -0.57 11.77 -3.61
C LEU A 46 -1.50 10.60 -3.27
N ALA A 47 -2.01 9.91 -4.28
CA ALA A 47 -2.90 8.77 -4.10
C ALA A 47 -2.20 7.59 -3.41
N TYR A 48 -0.95 7.29 -3.79
CA TYR A 48 -0.13 6.26 -3.14
C TYR A 48 0.15 6.60 -1.67
N ALA A 49 0.54 7.86 -1.38
CA ALA A 49 0.79 8.32 -0.02
C ALA A 49 -0.48 8.20 0.85
N LYS A 50 -1.64 8.59 0.31
CA LYS A 50 -2.94 8.46 0.98
C LYS A 50 -3.28 6.99 1.26
N ALA A 51 -3.25 6.14 0.23
CA ALA A 51 -3.60 4.73 0.33
C ALA A 51 -2.67 3.99 1.32
N SER A 52 -1.37 4.31 1.31
CA SER A 52 -0.39 3.75 2.24
C SER A 52 -0.75 4.06 3.70
N LEU A 53 -1.10 5.32 4.00
CA LEU A 53 -1.48 5.72 5.36
C LEU A 53 -2.81 5.07 5.79
N GLU A 54 -3.80 5.03 4.90
CA GLU A 54 -5.09 4.38 5.16
C GLU A 54 -4.92 2.88 5.43
N ALA A 55 -4.07 2.19 4.66
CA ALA A 55 -3.76 0.77 4.86
C ALA A 55 -3.05 0.50 6.20
N LEU A 56 -2.30 1.47 6.72
CA LEU A 56 -1.68 1.42 8.06
C LEU A 56 -2.66 1.82 9.19
N GLY A 57 -3.93 2.11 8.88
CA GLY A 57 -4.92 2.57 9.84
C GLY A 57 -4.68 4.00 10.36
N MET A 58 -3.91 4.81 9.62
CA MET A 58 -3.61 6.18 9.97
C MET A 58 -4.48 7.15 9.17
N ASP A 59 -5.00 8.18 9.81
CA ASP A 59 -5.73 9.26 9.13
C ASP A 59 -4.74 10.17 8.35
N PRO A 60 -4.85 10.25 7.01
CA PRO A 60 -3.97 11.08 6.18
C PRO A 60 -4.12 12.58 6.46
N TYR A 61 -5.27 13.01 6.96
CA TYR A 61 -5.61 14.43 7.15
C TYR A 61 -5.32 14.95 8.55
N SER A 62 -4.97 14.06 9.48
CA SER A 62 -4.52 14.42 10.81
C SER A 62 -3.33 15.38 10.74
N LYS A 63 -3.40 16.46 11.53
CA LYS A 63 -2.34 17.47 11.63
C LYS A 63 -1.15 16.89 12.41
N VAL A 64 0.05 17.04 11.86
CA VAL A 64 1.32 16.72 12.54
C VAL A 64 2.03 17.99 13.03
N SER A 65 1.68 19.12 12.43
CA SER A 65 2.00 20.47 12.87
C SER A 65 0.84 21.39 12.46
N ASP A 66 0.88 22.67 12.84
CA ASP A 66 -0.16 23.64 12.46
C ASP A 66 -0.33 23.75 10.93
N GLN A 67 0.76 23.56 10.19
CA GLN A 67 0.81 23.78 8.74
C GLN A 67 0.72 22.50 7.91
N GLN A 68 0.95 21.32 8.48
CA GLN A 68 1.14 20.08 7.71
C GLN A 68 0.25 18.93 8.17
N THR A 69 -0.34 18.21 7.22
CA THR A 69 -1.04 16.94 7.47
C THR A 69 -0.07 15.75 7.42
N ARG A 70 -0.48 14.61 7.98
CA ARG A 70 0.29 13.37 7.95
C ARG A 70 0.61 12.93 6.52
N MET A 71 -0.35 13.07 5.59
CA MET A 71 -0.14 12.78 4.18
C MET A 71 0.95 13.66 3.55
N GLN A 72 0.97 14.96 3.87
CA GLN A 72 1.98 15.87 3.34
C GLN A 72 3.37 15.53 3.88
N GLN A 73 3.49 15.22 5.16
CA GLN A 73 4.76 14.80 5.75
C GLN A 73 5.25 13.46 5.19
N TYR A 74 4.34 12.51 5.00
CA TYR A 74 4.68 11.21 4.44
C TYR A 74 5.14 11.32 2.98
N LEU A 75 4.42 12.10 2.17
CA LEU A 75 4.78 12.38 0.77
C LEU A 75 6.14 13.08 0.66
N GLU A 76 6.46 14.00 1.57
CA GLU A 76 7.78 14.62 1.64
C GLU A 76 8.88 13.58 1.90
N GLY A 77 8.65 12.66 2.85
CA GLY A 77 9.56 11.55 3.13
C GLY A 77 9.76 10.63 1.92
N LEU A 78 8.69 10.22 1.25
CA LEU A 78 8.77 9.40 0.03
C LEU A 78 9.57 10.11 -1.07
N ASN A 79 9.32 11.40 -1.27
CA ASN A 79 10.07 12.21 -2.24
C ASN A 79 11.56 12.30 -1.88
N SER A 80 11.93 12.36 -0.59
CA SER A 80 13.33 12.39 -0.18
C SER A 80 14.08 11.08 -0.44
N VAL A 81 13.36 9.95 -0.55
CA VAL A 81 13.97 8.64 -0.80
C VAL A 81 14.03 8.32 -2.29
N TYR A 82 13.00 8.72 -3.04
CA TYR A 82 12.84 8.33 -4.44
C TYR A 82 13.22 9.40 -5.48
N LYS A 83 13.31 10.69 -5.11
CA LYS A 83 13.86 11.75 -5.98
C LYS A 83 15.37 11.87 -5.80
#